data_AF-A0AA46S966-F1
#
_entry.id   AF-A0AA46S966-F1
#
_cell.length_a   1.000
_cell.length_b   1.000
_cell.length_c   1.000
_cell.angle_alpha   90.00
_cell.angle_beta   90.00
_cell.angle_gamma   90.00
#
_symmetry.space_group_name_H-M   'P 1'
#
loop_
_entity.id
_entity.type
_entity.pdbx_description
1 polymer ?
#
loop_
_entity_poly.entity_id
_entity_poly.type
_entity_poly.pdbx_seq_one_letter_code
_entity_poly.pdbx_strand_id
1 'polypeptide(L)'
;MYIMPPDPSGGSAGKLDIPPRGLREVMEGQLPDLAACARLLSVGSERAAPVFDRALARAVATWRGPIGPELCAYAVSWFVYLLHAETPAHRRAEGCGDDAVLFSTLPPVEQIALVLGEFEELPPAGIAAVAGRAFAEFELETPQPAWVRDGLLHARR
;
A
#
# COMPACT_ATOMS: atom_id res chain seq x y z
N MET A 1 1.05 45.68 44.03
CA MET A 1 1.17 44.30 43.52
C MET A 1 1.16 44.37 42.01
N TYR A 2 2.28 44.09 41.35
CA TYR A 2 2.34 43.94 39.89
C TYR A 2 2.12 42.45 39.58
N ILE A 3 1.11 42.14 38.77
CA ILE A 3 0.83 40.79 38.27
C ILE A 3 1.50 40.71 36.90
N MET A 4 2.54 39.89 36.76
CA MET A 4 3.10 39.53 35.45
C MET A 4 2.15 38.56 34.72
N PRO A 5 1.91 38.74 33.41
CA PRO A 5 1.30 37.71 32.59
C PRO A 5 2.30 36.56 32.33
N PRO A 6 1.83 35.31 32.14
CA PRO A 6 2.72 34.19 31.84
C PRO A 6 3.29 34.29 30.42
N ASP A 7 4.56 33.94 30.27
CA ASP A 7 5.23 33.73 28.98
C ASP A 7 4.48 32.71 28.11
N PRO A 8 4.33 32.95 26.80
CA PRO A 8 3.88 31.91 25.88
C PRO A 8 5.05 30.94 25.62
N SER A 9 5.16 29.91 26.46
CA SER A 9 6.00 28.74 26.21
C SER A 9 5.65 28.15 24.84
N GLY A 10 6.65 28.17 23.96
CA GLY A 10 6.57 27.70 22.58
C GLY A 10 6.17 26.23 22.47
N GLY A 11 5.13 25.98 21.69
CA GLY A 11 4.91 24.69 21.03
C GLY A 11 5.34 24.83 19.58
N SER A 12 6.64 24.70 19.33
CA SER A 12 7.14 24.48 17.97
C SER A 12 6.47 23.22 17.45
N ALA A 13 5.50 23.37 16.53
CA ALA A 13 5.05 22.28 15.68
C ALA A 13 6.24 21.91 14.81
N GLY A 14 7.14 21.11 15.38
CA GLY A 14 8.25 20.49 14.70
C GLY A 14 7.66 19.62 13.62
N LYS A 15 7.58 20.16 12.41
CA LYS A 15 7.52 19.38 11.19
C LYS A 15 8.73 18.47 11.26
N LEU A 16 8.52 17.23 11.66
CA LEU A 16 9.56 16.21 11.74
C LEU A 16 9.96 15.96 10.28
N ASP A 17 10.91 16.72 9.77
CA ASP A 17 11.57 16.45 8.50
C ASP A 17 12.42 15.21 8.73
N ILE A 18 11.78 14.04 8.66
CA ILE A 18 12.44 12.76 8.82
C ILE A 18 13.29 12.54 7.57
N PRO A 19 14.63 12.42 7.70
CA PRO A 19 15.48 12.23 6.54
C PRO A 19 15.12 10.91 5.84
N PRO A 20 15.13 10.86 4.49
CA PRO A 20 14.79 9.67 3.71
C PRO A 20 15.64 8.43 4.05
N ARG A 21 16.77 8.63 4.74
CA ARG A 21 17.63 7.56 5.25
C ARG A 21 16.95 6.72 6.33
N GLY A 22 16.18 7.32 7.24
CA GLY A 22 15.48 6.58 8.30
C GLY A 22 14.31 5.73 7.79
N LEU A 23 13.68 6.15 6.69
CA LEU A 23 12.59 5.41 6.06
C LEU A 23 13.08 4.08 5.45
N ARG A 24 14.23 4.13 4.78
CA ARG A 24 14.84 2.94 4.17
C ARG A 24 15.27 1.93 5.23
N GLU A 25 15.92 2.39 6.30
CA GLU A 25 16.36 1.52 7.40
C GLU A 25 15.18 0.81 8.08
N VAL A 26 14.06 1.50 8.30
CA VAL A 26 12.86 0.87 8.86
C VAL A 26 12.27 -0.16 7.90
N MET A 27 12.19 0.15 6.61
CA MET A 27 11.71 -0.84 5.64
C MET A 27 12.62 -2.06 5.53
N GLU A 28 13.94 -1.88 5.60
CA GLU A 28 14.91 -2.99 5.62
C GLU A 28 14.67 -3.92 6.83
N GLY A 29 14.37 -3.34 8.01
CA GLY A 29 14.02 -4.11 9.20
C GLY A 29 12.71 -4.89 9.08
N GLN A 30 11.75 -4.38 8.30
CA GLN A 30 10.42 -4.97 8.10
C GLN A 30 10.34 -5.91 6.88
N LEU A 31 11.43 -6.05 6.12
CA LEU A 31 11.47 -6.90 4.92
C LEU A 31 11.03 -8.35 5.16
N PRO A 32 11.41 -9.04 6.26
CA PRO A 32 10.99 -10.42 6.47
C PRO A 32 9.48 -10.60 6.53
N ASP A 33 8.79 -9.70 7.26
CA ASP A 33 7.34 -9.75 7.46
C ASP A 33 6.60 -9.32 6.19
N LEU A 34 7.08 -8.27 5.52
CA LEU A 34 6.55 -7.84 4.23
C LEU A 34 6.75 -8.91 3.16
N ALA A 35 7.87 -9.63 3.17
CA ALA A 35 8.11 -10.74 2.25
C ALA A 35 7.19 -11.93 2.55
N ALA A 36 6.82 -12.17 3.81
CA ALA A 36 5.81 -13.16 4.16
C ALA A 36 4.42 -12.79 3.61
N CYS A 37 4.02 -11.53 3.79
CA CYS A 37 2.81 -10.97 3.19
C CYS A 37 2.82 -11.12 1.67
N ALA A 38 3.94 -10.75 1.04
CA ALA A 38 4.11 -10.87 -0.40
C ALA A 38 3.90 -12.31 -0.87
N ARG A 39 4.53 -13.31 -0.23
CA ARG A 39 4.36 -14.73 -0.59
C ARG A 39 2.90 -15.18 -0.54
N LEU A 40 2.15 -14.78 0.48
CA LEU A 40 0.72 -15.09 0.61
C LEU A 40 -0.12 -14.45 -0.50
N LEU A 41 0.19 -13.20 -0.87
CA LEU A 41 -0.49 -12.45 -1.93
C LEU A 41 -0.12 -12.92 -3.35
N SER A 42 0.98 -13.65 -3.48
CA SER A 42 1.65 -13.94 -4.74
C SER A 42 1.47 -15.35 -5.25
N VAL A 43 0.63 -16.15 -4.60
CA VAL A 43 0.61 -17.59 -4.85
C VAL A 43 0.34 -17.88 -6.34
N GLY A 44 1.29 -18.58 -6.98
CA GLY A 44 1.27 -18.88 -8.42
C GLY A 44 1.77 -17.75 -9.35
N SER A 45 2.38 -16.68 -8.83
CA SER A 45 2.93 -15.57 -9.63
C SER A 45 4.45 -15.54 -9.64
N GLU A 46 5.04 -15.89 -10.79
CA GLU A 46 6.48 -15.72 -11.07
C GLU A 46 6.93 -14.25 -11.09
N ARG A 47 6.00 -13.29 -11.18
CA ARG A 47 6.29 -11.85 -11.21
C ARG A 47 6.22 -11.18 -9.84
N ALA A 48 5.92 -11.93 -8.80
CA ALA A 48 5.74 -11.41 -7.46
C ALA A 48 6.94 -10.62 -6.92
N ALA A 49 8.14 -11.19 -7.00
CA ALA A 49 9.36 -10.56 -6.50
C ALA A 49 9.64 -9.18 -7.14
N PRO A 50 9.70 -9.03 -8.49
CA PRO A 50 9.96 -7.72 -9.08
C PRO A 50 8.82 -6.72 -8.86
N VAL A 51 7.57 -7.18 -8.71
CA VAL A 51 6.43 -6.30 -8.38
C VAL A 51 6.52 -5.81 -6.93
N PHE A 52 6.97 -6.67 -6.02
CA PHE A 52 7.19 -6.35 -4.61
C PHE A 52 8.30 -5.31 -4.46
N ASP A 53 9.45 -5.51 -5.11
CA ASP A 53 10.55 -4.52 -5.09
C ASP A 53 10.10 -3.14 -5.61
N ARG A 54 9.28 -3.11 -6.66
CA ARG A 54 8.71 -1.87 -7.21
C ARG A 54 7.78 -1.20 -6.21
N ALA A 55 6.91 -1.97 -5.54
CA ALA A 55 6.01 -1.46 -4.52
C ALA A 55 6.78 -0.86 -3.34
N LEU A 56 7.84 -1.53 -2.88
CA LEU A 56 8.71 -1.04 -1.82
C LEU A 56 9.41 0.27 -2.23
N ALA A 57 10.02 0.30 -3.42
CA ALA A 57 10.67 1.50 -3.92
C ALA A 57 9.69 2.69 -4.05
N ARG A 58 8.47 2.43 -4.53
CA ARG A 58 7.39 3.42 -4.61
C ARG A 58 7.02 3.93 -3.22
N ALA A 59 6.82 3.04 -2.26
CA ALA A 59 6.49 3.40 -0.88
C ALA A 59 7.56 4.31 -0.25
N VAL A 60 8.84 3.95 -0.38
CA VAL A 60 9.96 4.78 0.11
C VAL A 60 9.95 6.17 -0.54
N ALA A 61 9.68 6.26 -1.84
CA ALA A 61 9.78 7.53 -2.57
C ALA A 61 8.66 8.52 -2.20
N THR A 62 7.46 8.02 -1.92
CA THR A 62 6.24 8.85 -1.86
C THR A 62 5.57 8.91 -0.50
N TRP A 63 6.04 8.12 0.47
CA TRP A 63 5.49 8.19 1.81
C TRP A 63 5.70 9.58 2.40
N ARG A 64 4.63 10.14 2.97
CA ARG A 64 4.60 11.47 3.61
C ARG A 64 3.93 11.44 4.99
N GLY A 65 3.73 10.24 5.54
CA GLY A 65 3.14 10.04 6.86
C GLY A 65 4.19 9.68 7.92
N PRO A 66 3.75 9.30 9.14
CA PRO A 66 4.64 8.80 10.18
C PRO A 66 5.33 7.51 9.73
N ILE A 67 6.55 7.28 10.21
CA ILE A 67 7.22 5.98 10.02
C ILE A 67 6.65 5.01 11.05
N GLY A 68 6.03 3.93 10.57
CA GLY A 68 5.30 2.99 11.41
C GLY A 68 4.48 1.99 10.59
N PRO A 69 3.51 1.29 11.20
CA PRO A 69 2.68 0.27 10.56
C PRO A 69 1.98 0.75 9.28
N GLU A 70 1.63 2.04 9.22
CA GLU A 70 0.98 2.64 8.05
C GLU A 70 1.86 2.64 6.80
N LEU A 71 3.19 2.75 6.96
CA LEU A 71 4.13 2.64 5.83
C LEU A 71 4.13 1.21 5.28
N CYS A 72 4.16 0.21 6.16
CA CYS A 72 4.10 -1.20 5.79
C CYS A 72 2.78 -1.51 5.06
N ALA A 73 1.66 -1.07 5.64
CA ALA A 73 0.34 -1.19 5.04
C ALA A 73 0.25 -0.52 3.65
N TYR A 74 0.90 0.64 3.50
CA TYR A 74 0.95 1.36 2.23
C TYR A 74 1.77 0.61 1.18
N ALA A 75 2.91 0.05 1.56
CA ALA A 75 3.74 -0.77 0.67
C ALA A 75 3.00 -2.05 0.21
N VAL A 76 2.35 -2.76 1.15
CA VAL A 76 1.53 -3.95 0.84
C VAL A 76 0.37 -3.57 -0.08
N SER A 77 -0.31 -2.45 0.17
CA SER A 77 -1.41 -1.97 -0.68
C SER A 77 -0.94 -1.75 -2.13
N TRP A 78 0.19 -1.05 -2.32
CA TRP A 78 0.79 -0.88 -3.64
C TRP A 78 1.16 -2.19 -4.32
N PHE A 79 1.71 -3.14 -3.56
CA PHE A 79 2.05 -4.45 -4.07
C PHE A 79 0.83 -5.17 -4.64
N VAL A 80 -0.28 -5.20 -3.89
CA VAL A 80 -1.52 -5.85 -4.33
C VAL A 80 -2.09 -5.19 -5.58
N TYR A 81 -2.17 -3.85 -5.63
CA TYR A 81 -2.70 -3.16 -6.81
C TYR A 81 -1.85 -3.40 -8.07
N LEU A 82 -0.53 -3.34 -7.94
CA LEU A 82 0.38 -3.65 -9.05
C LEU A 82 0.25 -5.10 -9.51
N LEU A 83 0.17 -6.05 -8.57
CA LEU A 83 0.02 -7.46 -8.86
C LEU A 83 -1.29 -7.75 -9.61
N HIS A 84 -2.39 -7.10 -9.23
CA HIS A 84 -3.67 -7.21 -9.93
C HIS A 84 -3.66 -6.56 -11.31
N ALA A 85 -2.94 -5.46 -11.51
CA ALA A 85 -2.79 -4.83 -12.81
C ALA A 85 -1.95 -5.68 -13.79
N GLU A 86 -0.95 -6.39 -13.28
CA GLU A 86 -0.03 -7.19 -14.11
C GLU A 86 -0.49 -8.65 -14.33
N THR A 87 -1.47 -9.14 -13.56
CA THR A 87 -1.93 -10.53 -13.62
C THR A 87 -3.31 -10.62 -14.27
N PRO A 88 -3.44 -11.18 -15.49
CA PRO A 88 -4.74 -11.48 -16.07
C PRO A 88 -5.48 -12.49 -15.19
N ALA A 89 -6.77 -12.24 -14.91
CA ALA A 89 -7.62 -13.05 -14.01
C ALA A 89 -7.64 -14.57 -14.30
N HIS A 90 -7.19 -14.97 -15.49
CA HIS A 90 -7.22 -16.32 -16.06
C HIS A 90 -5.90 -17.08 -15.89
N ARG A 91 -4.85 -16.48 -15.31
CA ARG A 91 -3.56 -17.13 -15.05
C ARG A 91 -3.34 -17.47 -13.56
N ARG A 92 -4.33 -17.19 -12.69
CA ARG A 92 -4.19 -17.46 -11.26
C ARG A 92 -4.37 -18.96 -11.01
N ALA A 93 -3.23 -19.62 -10.84
CA ALA A 93 -3.03 -20.94 -10.23
C ALA A 93 -3.44 -22.18 -11.05
N GLU A 94 -2.53 -22.63 -11.92
CA GLU A 94 -2.35 -24.07 -12.13
C GLU A 94 -1.44 -24.61 -11.01
N GLY A 95 -1.92 -25.55 -10.20
CA GLY A 95 -1.10 -26.29 -9.22
C GLY A 95 -1.05 -25.74 -7.79
N CYS A 96 -1.96 -24.83 -7.40
CA CYS A 96 -2.08 -24.42 -6.00
C CYS A 96 -3.27 -25.06 -5.28
N GLY A 97 -3.19 -25.21 -3.95
CA GLY A 97 -4.30 -25.69 -3.13
C GLY A 97 -5.50 -24.73 -3.13
N ASP A 98 -6.70 -25.28 -2.99
CA ASP A 98 -7.98 -24.59 -3.17
C ASP A 98 -8.07 -23.25 -2.41
N ASP A 99 -7.59 -23.17 -1.16
CA ASP A 99 -7.69 -21.96 -0.34
C ASP A 99 -6.87 -20.78 -0.89
N ALA A 100 -5.70 -21.04 -1.46
CA ALA A 100 -4.86 -20.01 -2.05
C ALA A 100 -5.42 -19.52 -3.40
N VAL A 101 -6.08 -20.42 -4.14
CA VAL A 101 -6.84 -20.06 -5.34
C VAL A 101 -7.98 -19.13 -4.95
N LEU A 102 -8.79 -19.51 -3.96
CA LEU A 102 -9.89 -18.69 -3.45
C LEU A 102 -9.41 -17.31 -2.97
N PHE A 103 -8.35 -17.27 -2.17
CA PHE A 103 -7.76 -16.01 -1.69
C PHE A 103 -7.33 -15.10 -2.86
N SER A 104 -6.69 -15.66 -3.89
CA SER A 104 -6.23 -14.89 -5.06
C SER A 104 -7.37 -14.30 -5.91
N THR A 105 -8.59 -14.83 -5.77
CA THR A 105 -9.79 -14.35 -6.48
C THR A 105 -10.47 -13.18 -5.77
N LEU A 106 -10.13 -12.93 -4.51
CA LEU A 106 -10.71 -11.81 -3.75
C LEU A 106 -10.33 -10.47 -4.39
N PRO A 107 -11.19 -9.44 -4.27
CA PRO A 107 -10.85 -8.06 -4.61
C PRO A 107 -9.58 -7.59 -3.88
N PRO A 108 -8.77 -6.69 -4.48
CA PRO A 108 -7.55 -6.15 -3.87
C PRO A 108 -7.74 -5.68 -2.42
N VAL A 109 -8.82 -4.96 -2.14
CA VAL A 109 -9.08 -4.39 -0.81
C VAL A 109 -9.34 -5.48 0.25
N GLU A 110 -9.97 -6.59 -0.14
CA GLU A 110 -10.25 -7.72 0.74
C GLU A 110 -8.97 -8.51 1.02
N GLN A 111 -8.10 -8.71 0.02
CA GLN A 111 -6.79 -9.32 0.22
C GLN A 111 -5.92 -8.47 1.17
N ILE A 112 -5.93 -7.15 0.99
CA ILE A 112 -5.21 -6.22 1.87
C ILE A 112 -5.74 -6.30 3.30
N ALA A 113 -7.07 -6.28 3.49
CA ALA A 113 -7.68 -6.34 4.81
C ALA A 113 -7.38 -7.66 5.54
N LEU A 114 -7.36 -8.79 4.83
CA LEU A 114 -7.03 -10.09 5.42
C LEU A 114 -5.55 -10.20 5.80
N VAL A 115 -4.64 -9.76 4.94
CA VAL A 115 -3.20 -9.86 5.22
C VAL A 115 -2.78 -8.88 6.31
N LEU A 116 -3.29 -7.65 6.27
CA LEU A 116 -2.97 -6.63 7.27
C LEU A 116 -3.79 -6.77 8.56
N GLY A 117 -4.93 -7.46 8.52
CA GLY A 117 -5.76 -7.71 9.71
C GLY A 117 -5.06 -8.56 10.77
N GLU A 118 -4.07 -9.34 10.38
CA GLU A 118 -3.21 -10.10 11.30
C GLU A 118 -2.15 -9.19 12.00
N PHE A 119 -1.96 -7.96 11.54
CA PHE A 119 -1.08 -6.99 12.18
C PHE A 119 -1.88 -6.14 13.18
N GLU A 120 -1.82 -6.51 14.47
CA GLU A 120 -2.54 -5.80 15.55
C GLU A 120 -2.16 -4.32 15.70
N GLU A 121 -1.03 -3.91 15.13
CA GLU A 121 -0.48 -2.57 15.22
C GLU A 121 -1.30 -1.51 14.44
N LEU A 122 -2.18 -1.93 13.52
CA LEU A 122 -3.00 -1.01 12.73
C LEU A 122 -4.51 -1.39 12.77
N PRO A 123 -5.39 -0.53 13.29
CA PRO A 123 -6.82 -0.83 13.34
C PRO A 123 -7.44 -0.89 11.93
N PRO A 124 -8.58 -1.59 11.74
CA PRO A 124 -9.24 -1.75 10.44
C PRO A 124 -9.52 -0.43 9.70
N ALA A 125 -9.90 0.63 10.43
CA ALA A 125 -10.11 1.95 9.85
C ALA A 125 -8.82 2.56 9.29
N GLY A 126 -7.67 2.32 9.94
CA GLY A 126 -6.35 2.73 9.48
C GLY A 126 -5.94 1.98 8.22
N ILE A 127 -6.15 0.65 8.19
CA ILE A 127 -5.92 -0.19 7.00
C ILE A 127 -6.74 0.34 5.82
N ALA A 128 -8.04 0.57 6.00
CA ALA A 128 -8.93 1.07 4.95
C ALA A 128 -8.50 2.46 4.44
N ALA A 129 -8.10 3.37 5.33
CA ALA A 129 -7.64 4.69 4.94
C ALA A 129 -6.35 4.64 4.09
N VAL A 130 -5.39 3.81 4.50
CA VAL A 130 -4.13 3.63 3.78
C VAL A 130 -4.35 2.94 2.43
N ALA A 131 -5.16 1.88 2.40
CA ALA A 131 -5.50 1.17 1.17
C ALA A 131 -6.24 2.06 0.17
N GLY A 132 -7.17 2.90 0.64
CA GLY A 132 -7.89 3.86 -0.19
C GLY A 132 -6.98 4.96 -0.74
N ARG A 133 -6.03 5.45 0.06
CA ARG A 133 -5.01 6.40 -0.41
C ARG A 133 -4.12 5.76 -1.49
N ALA A 134 -3.61 4.55 -1.25
CA ALA A 134 -2.77 3.86 -2.22
C ALA A 134 -3.52 3.62 -3.55
N PHE A 135 -4.80 3.24 -3.48
CA PHE A 135 -5.64 3.08 -4.67
C PHE A 135 -5.81 4.39 -5.45
N ALA A 136 -6.13 5.49 -4.76
CA ALA A 136 -6.30 6.78 -5.42
C ALA A 136 -5.02 7.24 -6.13
N GLU A 137 -3.86 7.02 -5.51
CA GLU A 137 -2.57 7.33 -6.14
C GLU A 137 -2.25 6.38 -7.30
N PHE A 138 -2.56 5.09 -7.16
CA PHE A 138 -2.39 4.08 -8.22
C PHE A 138 -3.19 4.42 -9.47
N GLU A 139 -4.46 4.81 -9.33
CA GLU A 139 -5.34 5.23 -10.43
C GLU A 139 -4.84 6.49 -11.14
N LEU A 140 -4.20 7.42 -10.40
CA LEU A 140 -3.60 8.62 -10.98
C LEU A 140 -2.33 8.31 -11.80
N GLU A 141 -1.53 7.34 -11.36
CA GLU A 141 -0.27 6.97 -12.02
C GLU A 141 -0.43 5.95 -13.14
N THR A 142 -1.51 5.18 -13.11
CA THR A 142 -1.82 4.14 -14.08
C THR A 142 -3.02 4.58 -14.90
N PRO A 143 -2.85 5.46 -15.91
CA PRO A 143 -3.96 5.90 -16.72
C PRO A 143 -4.59 4.70 -17.40
N GLN A 144 -5.91 4.56 -17.23
CA GLN A 144 -6.75 3.62 -17.98
C GLN A 144 -6.32 3.60 -19.45
N PRO A 145 -6.18 2.42 -20.07
CA PRO A 145 -5.74 2.34 -21.45
C PRO A 145 -6.69 3.14 -22.35
N ALA A 146 -6.14 3.84 -23.35
CA ALA A 146 -6.82 4.87 -24.14
C ALA A 146 -8.20 4.45 -24.72
N TRP A 147 -8.41 3.16 -24.96
CA TRP A 147 -9.69 2.62 -25.45
C TRP A 147 -10.85 2.71 -24.44
N VAL A 148 -10.57 2.82 -23.13
CA VAL A 148 -11.60 3.08 -22.11
C VAL A 148 -12.04 4.55 -22.12
N ARG A 149 -11.12 5.48 -22.45
CA ARG A 149 -11.46 6.91 -22.63
C ARG A 149 -12.30 7.15 -23.88
N ASP A 150 -12.05 6.40 -24.97
CA ASP A 150 -12.83 6.50 -26.21
C ASP A 150 -14.22 5.87 -26.09
N GLY A 151 -14.38 4.81 -25.29
CA GLY A 151 -15.69 4.20 -25.03
C GLY A 151 -16.70 5.17 -24.38
N LEU A 152 -16.23 6.08 -23.54
CA LEU A 152 -17.05 7.14 -22.91
C LEU A 152 -17.41 8.29 -23.88
N LEU A 153 -16.61 8.50 -24.93
CA LEU A 153 -16.92 9.49 -25.99
C LEU A 153 -17.93 8.94 -27.00
N HIS A 154 -17.96 7.61 -27.22
CA HIS A 154 -18.91 6.97 -28.13
C HIS A 154 -20.27 6.63 -27.48
N ALA A 155 -20.36 6.62 -26.15
CA ALA A 155 -21.64 6.42 -25.44
C ALA A 155 -22.48 7.71 -25.30
N ARG A 156 -22.00 8.86 -25.79
CA ARG A 156 -22.72 10.16 -25.81
C ARG A 156 -23.10 10.61 -27.23
N ARG A 157 -23.60 9.70 -28.07
CA ARG A 157 -24.27 10.07 -29.33
C ARG A 157 -25.64 9.42 -29.43
#